data_AF-A0A8H4B7L0-F1
#
_entry.id   AF-A0A8H4B7L0-F1
#
_cell.length_a   1.000
_cell.length_b   1.000
_cell.length_c   1.000
_cell.angle_alpha   90.00
_cell.angle_beta   90.00
_cell.angle_gamma   90.00
#
_symmetry.space_group_name_H-M   'P 1'
#
loop_
_entity.id
_entity.type
_entity.pdbx_description
1 polymer ?
#
loop_
_entity_poly.entity_id
_entity_poly.type
_entity_poly.pdbx_seq_one_letter_code
_entity_poly.pdbx_strand_id
1 'polypeptide(L)'
;MVVSWSHLLPELWFIVFKHVQSIKTVAECRLVCKTWNPLAESAMVGKSLSLNSEERIVKFCNRLQENPPLRYYIRSLSFGFSPYMSELFTKDFFKLVMNPNIVSLDGWFDETDLNNLFNAVKESGEQYKKLESLISRQPWQNIRMGDIYLSVQLYFKTSLKDLCLSLLDTPHTPIYQTVVDHLDQFINLKSLL
;
A
#
# COMPACT_ATOMS: atom_id res chain seq x y z
N MET A 1 12.12 -1.39 43.76
CA MET A 1 12.81 -2.29 42.81
C MET A 1 12.81 -1.62 41.46
N VAL A 2 13.99 -1.38 40.86
CA VAL A 2 14.09 -0.89 39.49
C VAL A 2 14.05 -2.12 38.58
N VAL A 3 12.98 -2.30 37.82
CA VAL A 3 12.89 -3.38 36.84
C VAL A 3 13.72 -2.95 35.62
N SER A 4 14.79 -3.69 35.33
CA SER A 4 15.57 -3.46 34.12
C SER A 4 14.91 -4.13 32.92
N TRP A 5 14.54 -3.33 31.92
CA TRP A 5 13.94 -3.82 30.68
C TRP A 5 14.98 -4.18 29.60
N SER A 6 16.28 -4.13 29.94
CA SER A 6 17.39 -4.39 29.02
C SER A 6 17.49 -5.84 28.54
N HIS A 7 16.86 -6.78 29.25
CA HIS A 7 16.88 -8.22 28.92
C HIS A 7 15.71 -8.65 28.04
N LEU A 8 14.79 -7.75 27.71
CA LEU A 8 13.67 -8.07 26.86
C LEU A 8 14.16 -8.30 25.43
N LEU A 9 13.72 -9.41 24.82
CA LEU A 9 14.09 -9.77 23.45
C LEU A 9 13.60 -8.69 22.44
N PRO A 10 14.37 -8.40 21.38
CA PRO A 10 13.99 -7.43 20.35
C PRO A 10 12.58 -7.64 19.76
N GLU A 11 12.18 -8.91 19.59
CA GLU A 11 10.88 -9.30 19.05
C GLU A 11 9.73 -8.82 19.96
N LEU A 12 9.92 -8.89 21.28
CA LEU A 12 8.93 -8.42 22.25
C LEU A 12 8.80 -6.90 22.20
N TRP A 13 9.91 -6.17 22.08
CA TRP A 13 9.87 -4.72 21.87
C TRP A 13 9.15 -4.33 20.58
N PHE A 14 9.42 -5.05 19.49
CA PHE A 14 8.73 -4.84 18.23
C PHE A 14 7.21 -5.07 18.36
N ILE A 15 6.80 -6.11 19.09
CA ILE A 15 5.38 -6.36 19.41
C ILE A 15 4.80 -5.20 20.24
N VAL A 16 5.52 -4.70 21.25
CA VAL A 16 5.10 -3.55 22.05
C VAL A 16 4.88 -2.33 21.15
N PHE A 17 5.86 -1.97 20.31
CA PHE A 17 5.75 -0.82 19.41
C PHE A 17 4.61 -0.95 18.39
N LYS A 18 4.31 -2.17 17.94
CA LYS A 18 3.14 -2.41 17.07
C LYS A 18 1.82 -2.05 17.74
N HIS A 19 1.68 -2.30 19.05
CA HIS A 19 0.47 -2.04 19.83
C HIS A 19 0.33 -0.58 20.28
N VAL A 20 1.41 0.21 20.27
CA VAL A 20 1.33 1.66 20.53
C VAL A 20 0.50 2.32 19.42
N GLN A 21 -0.67 2.87 19.73
CA GLN A 21 -1.60 3.37 18.70
C GLN A 21 -1.03 4.56 17.91
N SER A 22 -0.34 5.48 18.59
CA SER A 22 0.20 6.71 18.00
C SER A 22 1.53 6.49 17.28
N ILE A 23 1.59 6.78 15.98
CA ILE A 23 2.84 6.81 15.21
C ILE A 23 3.85 7.78 15.83
N LYS A 24 3.38 8.93 16.36
CA LYS A 24 4.22 9.93 17.01
C LYS A 24 4.94 9.34 18.24
N THR A 25 4.21 8.57 19.06
CA THR A 25 4.79 7.94 20.25
C THR A 25 5.81 6.87 19.87
N VAL A 26 5.57 6.08 18.81
CA VAL A 26 6.58 5.14 18.31
C VAL A 26 7.81 5.87 17.77
N ALA A 27 7.63 7.04 17.13
CA ALA A 27 8.74 7.86 16.68
C ALA A 27 9.60 8.35 17.86
N GLU A 28 8.99 8.74 18.97
CA GLU A 28 9.70 9.11 20.20
C GLU A 28 10.48 7.92 20.79
N CYS A 29 9.95 6.69 20.71
CA CYS A 29 10.68 5.47 21.12
C CYS A 29 12.00 5.28 20.37
N ARG A 30 12.14 5.81 19.15
CA ARG A 30 13.40 5.74 18.39
C ARG A 30 14.53 6.53 19.04
N LEU A 31 14.19 7.53 19.84
CA LEU A 31 15.14 8.44 20.48
C LEU A 31 15.63 7.91 21.83
N VAL A 32 15.01 6.86 22.36
CA VAL A 32 15.32 6.31 23.69
C VAL A 32 16.71 5.66 23.70
N CYS A 33 16.99 4.76 22.74
CA CYS A 33 18.29 4.11 22.62
C CYS A 33 18.53 3.55 21.21
N LYS A 34 19.80 3.26 20.90
CA LYS A 34 20.22 2.73 19.58
C LYS A 34 19.53 1.40 19.22
N THR A 35 19.25 0.56 20.21
CA THR A 35 18.57 -0.73 20.02
C THR A 35 17.10 -0.56 19.64
N TRP A 36 16.41 0.44 20.21
CA TRP A 36 15.00 0.68 19.94
C TRP A 36 14.77 1.35 18.59
N ASN A 37 15.71 2.16 18.10
CA ASN A 37 15.56 2.88 16.84
C ASN A 37 15.12 2.00 15.66
N PRO A 38 15.84 0.93 15.26
CA PRO A 38 15.42 0.11 14.12
C PRO A 38 14.09 -0.62 14.38
N LEU A 39 13.83 -1.08 15.61
CA LEU A 39 12.60 -1.79 15.96
C LEU A 39 11.37 -0.88 15.90
N ALA A 40 11.50 0.33 16.45
CA ALA A 40 10.45 1.34 16.43
C ALA A 40 10.22 1.84 15.00
N GLU A 41 11.27 2.01 14.19
CA GLU A 41 11.14 2.34 12.78
C GLU A 41 10.38 1.27 11.98
N SER A 42 10.76 0.00 12.11
CA SER A 42 10.02 -1.10 11.46
C SER A 42 8.56 -1.14 11.93
N ALA A 43 8.29 -0.84 13.21
CA ALA A 43 6.93 -0.77 13.74
C ALA A 43 6.15 0.43 13.19
N MET A 44 6.79 1.59 12.97
CA MET A 44 6.17 2.75 12.31
C MET A 44 5.79 2.43 10.86
N VAL A 45 6.71 1.84 10.09
CA VAL A 45 6.46 1.45 8.69
C VAL A 45 5.36 0.39 8.59
N GLY A 46 5.23 -0.46 9.62
CA GLY A 46 4.17 -1.47 9.72
C GLY A 46 2.78 -0.96 10.07
N LYS A 47 2.62 0.34 10.32
CA LYS A 47 1.32 0.98 10.52
C LYS A 47 0.74 1.45 9.19
N SER A 48 -0.51 1.93 9.21
CA SER A 48 -1.10 2.58 8.05
C SER A 48 -0.38 3.89 7.76
N LEU A 49 0.31 3.95 6.63
CA LEU A 49 1.05 5.13 6.18
C LEU A 49 0.18 5.97 5.25
N SER A 50 0.21 7.29 5.45
CA SER A 50 -0.43 8.26 4.55
C SER A 50 0.64 9.22 3.99
N LEU A 51 0.92 9.08 2.69
CA LEU A 51 1.87 9.88 1.95
C LEU A 51 1.11 10.89 1.07
N ASN A 52 0.69 11.98 1.69
CA ASN A 52 -0.17 13.01 1.11
C ASN A 52 0.61 14.19 0.49
N SER A 53 1.93 14.08 0.36
CA SER A 53 2.75 15.08 -0.32
C SER A 53 3.94 14.42 -1.02
N GLU A 54 4.37 15.01 -2.12
CA GLU A 54 5.55 14.57 -2.88
C GLU A 54 6.80 14.50 -1.98
N GLU A 55 7.03 15.52 -1.15
CA GLU A 55 8.16 15.53 -0.21
C GLU A 55 8.15 14.30 0.72
N ARG A 56 6.97 13.89 1.22
CA ARG A 56 6.84 12.70 2.08
C ARG A 56 7.10 11.42 1.30
N ILE A 57 6.64 11.34 0.05
CA ILE A 57 6.87 10.19 -0.83
C ILE A 57 8.37 10.06 -1.12
N VAL A 58 9.03 11.14 -1.53
CA VAL A 58 10.48 11.17 -1.80
C VAL A 58 11.27 10.76 -0.56
N LYS A 59 10.97 11.34 0.61
CA LYS A 59 11.62 10.97 1.87
C LYS A 59 11.42 9.50 2.20
N PHE A 60 10.23 8.96 1.96
CA PHE A 60 9.93 7.55 2.18
C PHE A 60 10.70 6.64 1.21
N CYS A 61 10.74 6.97 -0.09
CA CYS A 61 11.54 6.25 -1.09
C CYS A 61 13.02 6.22 -0.73
N ASN A 62 13.60 7.38 -0.40
CA ASN A 62 15.00 7.47 0.04
C ASN A 62 15.25 6.58 1.26
N ARG A 63 14.31 6.57 2.22
CA ARG A 63 14.43 5.72 3.41
C ARG A 63 14.38 4.23 3.09
N LEU A 64 13.54 3.81 2.15
CA LEU A 64 13.49 2.42 1.70
C LEU A 64 14.76 2.02 0.93
N GLN A 65 15.35 2.93 0.17
CA GLN A 65 16.63 2.69 -0.51
C GLN A 65 17.80 2.57 0.47
N GLU A 66 17.83 3.40 1.52
CA GLU A 66 18.83 3.32 2.59
C GLU A 66 18.70 2.03 3.42
N ASN A 67 17.49 1.50 3.57
CA ASN A 67 17.22 0.29 4.34
C ASN A 67 16.18 -0.61 3.65
N PRO A 68 16.57 -1.37 2.61
CA PRO A 68 15.65 -2.17 1.79
C PRO A 68 14.78 -3.17 2.56
N PRO A 69 15.25 -3.82 3.65
CA PRO A 69 14.40 -4.67 4.49
C PRO A 69 13.15 -3.98 5.06
N LEU A 70 13.13 -2.64 5.18
CA LEU A 70 11.94 -1.91 5.65
C LEU A 70 10.72 -2.13 4.78
N ARG A 71 10.90 -2.38 3.48
CA ARG A 71 9.78 -2.57 2.55
C ARG A 71 8.83 -3.69 2.98
N TYR A 72 9.36 -4.76 3.59
CA TYR A 72 8.56 -5.91 4.00
C TYR A 72 7.69 -5.65 5.24
N TYR A 73 7.89 -4.50 5.91
CA TYR A 73 7.01 -4.07 6.97
C TYR A 73 5.80 -3.29 6.44
N ILE A 74 5.84 -2.78 5.21
CA ILE A 74 4.72 -2.00 4.63
C ILE A 74 3.49 -2.91 4.50
N ARG A 75 2.43 -2.57 5.24
CA ARG A 75 1.14 -3.27 5.22
C ARG A 75 0.04 -2.45 4.58
N SER A 76 -0.03 -1.18 4.87
CA SER A 76 -1.12 -0.32 4.42
C SER A 76 -0.56 1.01 3.99
N LEU A 77 -0.82 1.38 2.74
CA LEU A 77 -0.28 2.58 2.14
C LEU A 77 -1.39 3.35 1.47
N SER A 78 -1.60 4.58 1.94
CA SER A 78 -2.42 5.59 1.29
C SER A 78 -1.52 6.66 0.71
N PHE A 79 -1.69 7.03 -0.55
CA PHE A 79 -0.88 8.08 -1.17
C PHE A 79 -1.69 8.95 -2.13
N GLY A 80 -1.21 10.16 -2.37
CA GLY A 80 -1.75 11.05 -3.38
C GLY A 80 -0.61 11.58 -4.23
N PHE A 81 -0.58 11.19 -5.51
CA PHE A 81 0.38 11.77 -6.45
C PHE A 81 -0.10 13.14 -6.91
N SER A 82 0.86 14.06 -6.99
CA SER A 82 0.66 15.31 -7.71
C SER A 82 0.57 14.99 -9.21
N PRO A 83 -0.32 15.62 -9.98
CA PRO A 83 -0.35 15.46 -11.44
C PRO A 83 0.97 15.91 -12.11
N TYR A 84 1.86 16.59 -11.38
CA TYR A 84 3.17 17.03 -11.84
C TYR A 84 4.31 16.07 -11.46
N MET A 85 4.02 14.97 -10.75
CA MET A 85 5.02 14.00 -10.38
C MET A 85 5.50 13.25 -11.63
N SER A 86 6.81 13.02 -11.75
CA SER A 86 7.35 12.37 -12.94
C SER A 86 6.96 10.89 -13.00
N GLU A 87 6.65 10.40 -14.21
CA GLU A 87 6.31 8.98 -14.45
C GLU A 87 7.43 8.03 -14.00
N LEU A 88 8.70 8.42 -14.20
CA LEU A 88 9.84 7.63 -13.73
C LEU A 88 9.81 7.46 -12.21
N PHE A 89 9.42 8.51 -11.48
CA PHE A 89 9.31 8.44 -10.03
C PHE A 89 8.17 7.54 -9.58
N THR A 90 7.00 7.56 -10.23
CA THR A 90 5.88 6.68 -9.86
C THR A 90 6.21 5.21 -10.16
N LYS A 91 6.92 4.93 -11.25
CA LYS A 91 7.46 3.60 -11.55
C LYS A 91 8.41 3.09 -10.46
N ASP A 92 9.40 3.88 -10.08
CA ASP A 92 10.37 3.48 -9.05
C ASP A 92 9.73 3.37 -7.67
N PHE A 93 8.75 4.23 -7.38
CA PHE A 93 7.96 4.15 -6.15
C PHE A 93 7.29 2.79 -6.01
N PHE A 94 6.53 2.32 -7.02
CA PHE A 94 5.84 1.02 -6.93
C PHE A 94 6.83 -0.14 -6.77
N LYS A 95 7.99 -0.10 -7.43
CA LYS A 95 9.05 -1.11 -7.23
C LYS A 95 9.60 -1.15 -5.81
N LEU A 96 9.63 -0.02 -5.12
CA LEU A 96 10.14 0.09 -3.75
C LEU A 96 9.09 -0.36 -2.71
N VAL A 97 7.83 0.03 -2.90
CA VAL A 97 6.79 -0.16 -1.87
C VAL A 97 6.03 -1.47 -2.00
N MET A 98 5.88 -1.99 -3.23
CA MET A 98 5.16 -3.25 -3.44
C MET A 98 5.97 -4.42 -2.86
N ASN A 99 5.30 -5.21 -2.05
CA ASN A 99 5.86 -6.37 -1.38
C ASN A 99 4.75 -7.38 -1.01
N PRO A 100 5.07 -8.64 -0.68
CA PRO A 100 4.06 -9.67 -0.46
C PRO A 100 3.24 -9.50 0.83
N ASN A 101 3.68 -8.61 1.74
CA ASN A 101 3.01 -8.32 3.00
C ASN A 101 2.03 -7.14 2.93
N ILE A 102 1.90 -6.49 1.77
CA ILE A 102 0.93 -5.42 1.59
C ILE A 102 -0.49 -5.98 1.71
N VAL A 103 -1.31 -5.25 2.46
CA VAL A 103 -2.70 -5.57 2.82
C VAL A 103 -3.67 -4.60 2.17
N SER A 104 -3.33 -3.32 2.19
CA SER A 104 -4.14 -2.31 1.51
C SER A 104 -3.29 -1.29 0.77
N LEU A 105 -3.73 -0.97 -0.43
CA LEU A 105 -3.18 0.09 -1.26
C LEU A 105 -4.32 1.04 -1.63
N ASP A 106 -4.17 2.30 -1.29
CA ASP A 106 -5.19 3.33 -1.48
C ASP A 106 -4.53 4.56 -2.07
N GLY A 107 -5.12 5.15 -3.10
CA GLY A 107 -4.57 6.38 -3.62
C GLY A 107 -5.29 6.96 -4.81
N TRP A 108 -4.70 8.02 -5.34
CA TRP A 108 -5.14 8.62 -6.59
C TRP A 108 -4.28 8.01 -7.68
N PHE A 109 -4.86 7.09 -8.44
CA PHE A 109 -4.19 6.46 -9.57
C PHE A 109 -4.72 7.04 -10.87
N ASP A 110 -3.83 7.47 -11.75
CA ASP A 110 -4.15 7.58 -13.17
C ASP A 110 -3.82 6.28 -13.93
N GLU A 111 -4.03 6.27 -15.24
CA GLU A 111 -3.75 5.11 -16.10
C GLU A 111 -2.27 4.72 -16.06
N THR A 112 -1.37 5.72 -16.02
CA THR A 112 0.08 5.53 -15.95
C THR A 112 0.49 4.92 -14.62
N ASP A 113 -0.08 5.38 -13.51
CA ASP A 113 0.16 4.83 -12.18
C ASP A 113 -0.29 3.37 -12.08
N LEU A 114 -1.47 3.04 -12.63
CA LEU A 114 -1.96 1.66 -12.66
C LEU A 114 -1.06 0.76 -13.51
N ASN A 115 -0.59 1.24 -14.67
CA ASN A 115 0.36 0.53 -15.50
C ASN A 115 1.69 0.31 -14.76
N ASN A 116 2.21 1.33 -14.09
CA ASN A 116 3.45 1.25 -13.32
C ASN A 116 3.32 0.28 -12.13
N LEU A 117 2.20 0.32 -11.40
CA LEU A 117 1.87 -0.65 -10.36
C LEU A 117 1.83 -2.06 -10.95
N PHE A 118 1.10 -2.25 -12.05
CA PHE A 118 0.90 -3.57 -12.65
C PHE A 118 2.21 -4.18 -13.15
N ASN A 119 3.06 -3.36 -13.77
CA ASN A 119 4.38 -3.77 -14.23
C ASN A 119 5.28 -4.09 -13.04
N ALA A 120 5.30 -3.27 -11.98
CA ALA A 120 6.10 -3.55 -10.79
C ALA A 120 5.74 -4.91 -10.16
N VAL A 121 4.45 -5.23 -10.05
CA VAL A 121 4.02 -6.50 -9.44
C VAL A 121 4.29 -7.69 -10.34
N LYS A 122 4.14 -7.56 -11.66
CA LYS A 122 4.49 -8.62 -12.62
C LYS A 122 5.99 -8.87 -12.68
N GLU A 123 6.79 -7.81 -12.75
CA GLU A 123 8.26 -7.89 -12.81
C GLU A 123 8.85 -8.49 -11.52
N SER A 124 8.19 -8.30 -10.36
CA SER A 124 8.66 -8.85 -9.09
C SER A 124 8.66 -10.39 -9.05
N GLY A 125 7.75 -11.05 -9.77
CA GLY A 125 7.47 -12.48 -9.65
C GLY A 125 6.89 -12.91 -8.30
N GLU A 126 6.57 -11.97 -7.41
CA GLU A 126 6.05 -12.25 -6.07
C GLU A 126 4.54 -12.51 -6.07
N GLN A 127 4.07 -13.25 -5.07
CA GLN A 127 2.64 -13.52 -4.86
C GLN A 127 2.07 -12.61 -3.77
N TYR A 128 1.09 -11.78 -4.13
CA TYR A 128 0.47 -10.79 -3.26
C TYR A 128 -0.79 -11.32 -2.57
N LYS A 129 -0.70 -12.48 -1.91
CA LYS A 129 -1.86 -13.17 -1.29
C LYS A 129 -2.53 -12.39 -0.16
N LYS A 130 -1.87 -11.36 0.36
CA LYS A 130 -2.33 -10.55 1.49
C LYS A 130 -3.00 -9.26 1.05
N LEU A 131 -2.96 -8.87 -0.22
CA LEU A 131 -3.57 -7.63 -0.67
C LEU A 131 -5.10 -7.79 -0.69
N GLU A 132 -5.76 -7.22 0.31
CA GLU A 132 -7.21 -7.34 0.53
C GLU A 132 -7.99 -6.17 -0.10
N SER A 133 -7.36 -5.01 -0.26
CA SER A 133 -8.02 -3.80 -0.75
C SER A 133 -7.12 -3.01 -1.70
N LEU A 134 -7.67 -2.64 -2.86
CA LEU A 134 -7.06 -1.74 -3.83
C LEU A 134 -8.06 -0.63 -4.20
N ILE A 135 -7.96 0.51 -3.53
CA ILE A 135 -8.94 1.61 -3.66
C ILE A 135 -8.32 2.75 -4.46
N SER A 136 -9.00 3.15 -5.56
CA SER A 136 -8.68 4.38 -6.27
C SER A 136 -9.67 5.48 -5.87
N ARG A 137 -9.15 6.65 -5.45
CA ARG A 137 -9.93 7.80 -4.98
C ARG A 137 -10.09 8.91 -6.03
N GLN A 138 -9.70 8.69 -7.28
CA GLN A 138 -9.77 9.76 -8.28
C GLN A 138 -11.21 10.21 -8.57
N PRO A 139 -11.46 11.52 -8.75
CA PRO A 139 -12.74 12.01 -9.27
C PRO A 139 -12.93 11.55 -10.73
N TRP A 140 -13.96 10.72 -10.90
CA TRP A 140 -14.23 9.82 -12.02
C TRP A 140 -14.69 10.51 -13.31
N GLN A 141 -13.80 11.23 -13.98
CA GLN A 141 -14.09 11.86 -15.28
C GLN A 141 -13.35 11.21 -16.47
N ASN A 142 -12.58 10.13 -16.26
CA ASN A 142 -11.77 9.52 -17.32
C ASN A 142 -12.16 8.06 -17.59
N ILE A 143 -13.05 7.87 -18.57
CA ILE A 143 -13.59 6.59 -19.07
C ILE A 143 -12.47 5.61 -19.50
N ARG A 144 -11.26 6.11 -19.81
CA ARG A 144 -10.14 5.30 -20.33
C ARG A 144 -9.45 4.41 -19.28
N MET A 145 -9.67 4.63 -17.99
CA MET A 145 -9.01 3.83 -16.95
C MET A 145 -9.58 2.42 -16.77
N GLY A 146 -10.74 2.11 -17.34
CA GLY A 146 -11.46 0.87 -17.07
C GLY A 146 -10.65 -0.41 -17.32
N ASP A 147 -9.97 -0.48 -18.47
CA ASP A 147 -9.32 -1.73 -18.90
C ASP A 147 -8.11 -2.10 -18.04
N ILE A 148 -7.23 -1.13 -17.75
CA ILE A 148 -6.06 -1.37 -16.90
C ILE A 148 -6.48 -1.57 -15.44
N TYR A 149 -7.46 -0.80 -14.95
CA TYR A 149 -7.94 -0.95 -13.58
C TYR A 149 -8.53 -2.34 -13.35
N LEU A 150 -9.40 -2.80 -14.26
CA LEU A 150 -9.94 -4.16 -14.23
C LEU A 150 -8.83 -5.20 -14.33
N SER A 151 -7.83 -5.01 -15.21
CA SER A 151 -6.70 -5.92 -15.34
C SER A 151 -5.92 -6.09 -14.04
N VAL A 152 -5.70 -4.98 -13.32
CA VAL A 152 -5.04 -4.99 -12.00
C VAL A 152 -5.93 -5.67 -10.96
N GLN A 153 -7.23 -5.39 -10.92
CA GLN A 153 -8.16 -6.07 -10.00
C GLN A 153 -8.21 -7.57 -10.26
N LEU A 154 -8.33 -8.00 -11.52
CA LEU A 154 -8.33 -9.41 -11.91
C LEU A 154 -7.01 -10.11 -11.56
N TYR A 155 -5.87 -9.41 -11.64
CA TYR A 155 -4.59 -9.95 -11.19
C TYR A 155 -4.62 -10.32 -9.71
N PHE A 156 -5.29 -9.51 -8.88
CA PHE A 156 -5.43 -9.73 -7.44
C PHE A 156 -6.74 -10.43 -7.02
N LYS A 157 -7.50 -10.99 -7.95
CA LYS A 157 -8.85 -11.56 -7.68
C LYS A 157 -8.90 -12.63 -6.59
N THR A 158 -7.78 -13.32 -6.34
CA THR A 158 -7.70 -14.35 -5.30
C THR A 158 -7.44 -13.79 -3.91
N SER A 159 -6.99 -12.54 -3.77
CA SER A 159 -6.67 -11.92 -2.48
C SER A 159 -7.63 -10.78 -2.11
N LEU A 160 -8.15 -10.05 -3.10
CA LEU A 160 -9.04 -8.91 -2.87
C LEU A 160 -10.34 -9.33 -2.16
N LYS A 161 -10.70 -8.54 -1.15
CA LYS A 161 -11.93 -8.62 -0.36
C LYS A 161 -12.83 -7.42 -0.58
N ASP A 162 -12.23 -6.26 -0.85
CA ASP A 162 -12.92 -5.02 -1.09
C ASP A 162 -12.63 -4.57 -2.52
N LEU A 163 -13.68 -4.41 -3.31
CA LEU A 163 -13.58 -3.98 -4.69
C LEU A 163 -14.33 -2.67 -4.86
N CYS A 164 -13.63 -1.64 -5.32
CA CYS A 164 -14.26 -0.36 -5.61
C CYS A 164 -14.86 -0.41 -7.02
N LEU A 165 -16.19 -0.32 -7.10
CA LEU A 165 -16.95 -0.23 -8.34
C LEU A 165 -17.39 1.22 -8.50
N SER A 166 -16.82 1.93 -9.48
CA SER A 166 -17.39 3.22 -9.85
C SER A 166 -18.71 3.01 -10.57
N LEU A 167 -19.82 3.24 -9.86
CA LEU A 167 -21.19 3.21 -10.39
C LEU A 167 -21.59 4.52 -11.12
N LEU A 168 -20.66 5.47 -11.29
CA LEU A 168 -20.93 6.74 -11.97
C LEU A 168 -20.85 6.64 -13.49
N ASP A 169 -20.40 5.49 -14.01
CA ASP A 169 -20.58 5.15 -15.39
C ASP A 169 -22.07 4.83 -15.63
N THR A 170 -22.67 5.54 -16.59
CA THR A 170 -24.02 5.20 -17.05
C THR A 170 -24.13 3.70 -17.34
N PRO A 171 -25.28 3.03 -17.12
CA PRO A 171 -25.49 1.58 -17.29
C PRO A 171 -25.26 1.05 -18.72
N HIS A 172 -24.63 1.83 -19.59
CA HIS A 172 -24.28 1.53 -20.97
C HIS A 172 -22.77 1.62 -21.25
N THR A 173 -21.90 1.84 -20.25
CA THR A 173 -20.46 1.69 -20.50
C THR A 173 -20.07 0.21 -20.50
N PRO A 174 -19.31 -0.26 -21.50
CA PRO A 174 -18.87 -1.66 -21.58
C PRO A 174 -18.10 -2.15 -20.35
N ILE A 175 -17.38 -1.25 -19.67
CA ILE A 175 -16.52 -1.59 -18.53
C ILE A 175 -17.32 -2.11 -17.34
N TYR A 176 -18.48 -1.51 -17.04
CA TYR A 176 -19.33 -1.97 -15.95
C TYR A 176 -19.78 -3.41 -16.17
N GLN A 177 -20.24 -3.71 -17.39
CA GLN A 177 -20.64 -5.07 -17.74
C GLN A 177 -19.46 -6.03 -17.64
N THR A 178 -18.28 -5.64 -18.12
CA THR A 178 -17.07 -6.47 -18.00
C THR A 178 -16.72 -6.79 -16.55
N VAL A 179 -16.76 -5.82 -15.63
CA VAL A 179 -16.46 -6.09 -14.21
C VAL A 179 -17.51 -7.01 -13.60
N VAL A 180 -18.80 -6.75 -13.86
CA VAL A 180 -19.92 -7.59 -13.39
C VAL A 180 -19.77 -9.03 -13.89
N ASP A 181 -19.41 -9.21 -15.16
CA ASP A 181 -19.20 -10.52 -15.80
C ASP A 181 -18.04 -11.31 -15.19
N HIS A 182 -17.18 -10.67 -14.38
CA HIS A 182 -16.03 -11.30 -13.73
C HIS A 182 -16.13 -11.33 -12.19
N LEU A 183 -17.24 -10.86 -11.59
CA LEU A 183 -17.40 -10.83 -10.13
C LEU A 183 -17.30 -12.23 -9.49
N ASP A 184 -17.73 -13.26 -10.21
CA ASP A 184 -17.63 -14.67 -9.82
C ASP A 184 -16.18 -15.16 -9.66
N GLN A 185 -15.21 -14.46 -10.26
CA GLN A 185 -13.79 -14.82 -10.17
C GLN A 185 -13.11 -14.31 -8.90
N PHE A 186 -13.76 -13.43 -8.12
CA PHE A 186 -13.22 -12.89 -6.87
C PHE A 186 -13.59 -13.77 -5.67
N ILE A 187 -12.73 -14.74 -5.37
CA ILE A 187 -12.98 -15.82 -4.40
C ILE A 187 -13.23 -15.29 -2.97
N ASN A 188 -12.59 -14.17 -2.62
CA ASN A 188 -12.60 -13.61 -1.26
C ASN A 188 -13.42 -12.31 -1.13
N LEU A 189 -14.19 -11.93 -2.16
CA LEU A 189 -14.95 -10.69 -2.18
C LEU A 189 -15.98 -10.65 -1.04
N LYS A 190 -15.97 -9.55 -0.28
CA LYS A 190 -16.88 -9.29 0.84
C LYS A 190 -17.66 -7.99 0.69
N SER A 191 -17.07 -7.00 0.03
CA SER A 191 -17.69 -5.69 -0.14
C SER A 191 -17.47 -5.14 -1.54
N LEU A 192 -18.46 -4.40 -2.01
CA LEU A 192 -18.42 -3.53 -3.19
C LEU A 192 -18.52 -2.09 -2.66
N LEU A 193 -17.51 -1.27 -2.95
CA LEU A 193 -17.37 0.11 -2.47
C LEU A 193 -17.64 1.12 -3.59
#